data_AF-U7KFQ4-F1
#
_entry.id   AF-U7KFQ4-F1
#
_cell.length_a   1.000
_cell.length_b   1.000
_cell.length_c   1.000
_cell.angle_alpha   90.00
_cell.angle_beta   90.00
_cell.angle_gamma   90.00
#
_symmetry.space_group_name_H-M   'P 1'
#
loop_
_entity.id
_entity.type
_entity.pdbx_description
1 polymer ?
#
loop_
_entity_poly.entity_id
_entity_poly.type
_entity_poly.pdbx_seq_one_letter_code
_entity_poly.pdbx_strand_id
1 'polypeptide(L)'
;MLKGFKDFIMRGNVVELATAVIIGSAFTAIVTSVTDSIIQPIINSFGSAEVDGLGFQITDNKSTLVDFGAVITAAINFLIIAAVVYFLIVMPLNKLTEASKRRQGVDPEAPAPTSEELLAEIRDLLQAQNAGAVTAADKALGEATAAEDADNSTTSEGKHSRHED
;
A
#
# COMPACT_ATOMS: atom_id res chain seq x y z
N MET A 1 28.76 -15.15 -14.42
CA MET A 1 27.36 -15.61 -14.47
C MET A 1 26.72 -15.70 -13.08
N LEU A 2 27.24 -16.51 -12.14
CA LEU A 2 26.66 -16.65 -10.79
C LEU A 2 26.52 -15.33 -9.99
N LYS A 3 27.52 -14.43 -10.08
CA LYS A 3 27.47 -13.11 -9.43
C LYS A 3 26.36 -12.23 -10.01
N GLY A 4 26.25 -12.16 -11.34
CA GLY A 4 25.18 -11.41 -12.03
C GLY A 4 23.78 -11.97 -11.80
N PHE A 5 23.65 -13.29 -11.64
CA PHE A 5 22.39 -13.93 -11.25
C PHE A 5 22.01 -13.58 -9.80
N LYS A 6 22.96 -13.63 -8.86
CA LYS A 6 22.73 -13.17 -7.48
C LYS A 6 22.30 -11.70 -7.47
N ASP A 7 22.97 -10.83 -8.21
CA ASP A 7 22.65 -9.40 -8.29
C ASP A 7 21.29 -9.12 -8.96
N PHE A 8 20.81 -10.05 -9.80
CA PHE A 8 19.47 -10.01 -10.38
C PHE A 8 18.38 -10.43 -9.36
N ILE A 9 18.59 -11.53 -8.63
CA ILE A 9 17.67 -11.99 -7.59
C ILE A 9 17.64 -11.02 -6.39
N MET A 10 18.77 -10.43 -6.02
CA MET A 10 18.87 -9.44 -4.94
C MET A 10 18.14 -8.12 -5.27
N ARG A 11 17.68 -7.94 -6.51
CA ARG A 11 16.78 -6.86 -6.90
C ARG A 11 15.40 -7.21 -6.33
N GLY A 12 15.11 -6.76 -5.11
CA GLY A 12 13.99 -7.22 -4.24
C GLY A 12 12.65 -7.51 -4.92
N ASN A 13 12.29 -6.73 -5.95
CA ASN A 13 11.11 -6.97 -6.80
C ASN A 13 11.03 -8.41 -7.37
N VAL A 14 12.16 -9.05 -7.73
CA VAL A 14 12.16 -10.40 -8.30
C VAL A 14 11.80 -11.46 -7.25
N VAL A 15 12.31 -11.30 -6.02
CA VAL A 15 12.06 -12.26 -4.93
C VAL A 15 10.61 -12.17 -4.45
N GLU A 16 10.08 -10.96 -4.33
CA GLU A 16 8.68 -10.73 -3.93
C GLU A 16 7.71 -11.32 -4.96
N LEU A 17 7.92 -11.04 -6.25
CA LEU A 17 7.08 -11.59 -7.32
C LEU A 17 7.22 -13.11 -7.43
N ALA A 18 8.44 -13.65 -7.33
CA ALA A 18 8.65 -15.10 -7.36
C ALA A 18 7.95 -15.80 -6.19
N THR A 19 8.03 -15.22 -4.99
CA THR A 19 7.39 -15.76 -3.79
C THR A 19 5.86 -15.73 -3.94
N ALA A 20 5.30 -14.63 -4.45
CA ALA A 20 3.87 -14.52 -4.70
C ALA A 20 3.35 -15.60 -5.66
N VAL A 21 4.07 -15.87 -6.76
CA VAL A 21 3.69 -16.91 -7.73
C VAL A 21 3.79 -18.32 -7.13
N ILE A 22 4.84 -18.61 -6.36
CA ILE A 22 5.03 -19.92 -5.74
C ILE A 22 3.93 -20.19 -4.71
N ILE A 23 3.64 -19.24 -3.83
CA ILE A 23 2.59 -19.38 -2.81
C ILE A 23 1.21 -19.47 -3.48
N GLY A 24 0.94 -18.63 -4.48
CA GLY A 24 -0.33 -18.62 -5.20
C GLY A 24 -0.62 -19.95 -5.90
N SER A 25 0.37 -20.52 -6.58
CA SER A 25 0.24 -21.82 -7.25
C SER A 25 0.08 -22.98 -6.27
N ALA A 26 0.87 -23.01 -5.18
CA ALA A 26 0.76 -24.03 -4.15
C ALA A 26 -0.62 -24.00 -3.44
N PHE A 27 -1.11 -22.81 -3.11
CA PHE A 27 -2.42 -22.65 -2.48
C PHE A 27 -3.56 -23.08 -3.42
N THR A 28 -3.50 -22.65 -4.69
CA THR A 28 -4.47 -23.06 -5.71
C THR A 28 -4.51 -24.58 -5.84
N ALA A 29 -3.35 -25.25 -5.89
CA ALA A 29 -3.29 -26.71 -5.96
C ALA A 29 -3.97 -27.40 -4.77
N ILE A 30 -3.84 -26.87 -3.55
CA ILE A 30 -4.53 -27.40 -2.37
C ILE A 30 -6.05 -27.25 -2.53
N VAL A 31 -6.53 -26.08 -2.92
CA VAL A 31 -7.97 -25.84 -3.07
C VAL A 31 -8.54 -26.68 -4.20
N THR A 32 -7.86 -26.76 -5.35
CA THR A 32 -8.24 -27.63 -6.47
C THR A 32 -8.30 -29.08 -6.03
N SER A 33 -7.29 -29.59 -5.31
CA SER A 33 -7.30 -30.97 -4.80
C SER A 33 -8.51 -31.25 -3.90
N VAL A 34 -8.89 -30.31 -3.04
CA VAL A 34 -10.08 -30.43 -2.18
C VAL A 34 -11.37 -30.40 -3.01
N THR A 35 -11.48 -29.48 -3.97
CA THR A 35 -12.65 -29.39 -4.85
C THR A 35 -12.81 -30.66 -5.67
N ASP A 36 -11.74 -31.12 -6.33
CA ASP A 36 -11.76 -32.28 -7.21
C ASP A 36 -12.01 -33.58 -6.42
N SER A 37 -11.52 -33.68 -5.18
CA SER A 37 -11.65 -34.90 -4.37
C SER A 37 -12.96 -34.98 -3.57
N ILE A 38 -13.57 -33.85 -3.22
CA ILE A 38 -14.74 -33.82 -2.33
C ILE A 38 -15.96 -33.26 -3.06
N ILE A 39 -15.83 -32.10 -3.70
CA ILE A 39 -16.96 -31.39 -4.28
C ILE A 39 -17.38 -32.01 -5.62
N GLN A 40 -16.41 -32.35 -6.47
CA GLN A 40 -16.71 -32.89 -7.79
C GLN A 40 -17.43 -34.25 -7.74
N PRO A 41 -17.08 -35.21 -6.86
CA PRO A 41 -17.88 -36.42 -6.69
C PRO A 41 -19.31 -36.15 -6.22
N ILE A 42 -19.53 -35.14 -5.38
CA ILE A 42 -20.86 -34.73 -4.93
C ILE A 42 -21.64 -34.16 -6.12
N ILE A 43 -21.05 -33.26 -6.91
CA ILE A 43 -21.67 -32.70 -8.12
C ILE A 43 -22.02 -33.82 -9.10
N ASN A 44 -21.09 -34.74 -9.36
CA ASN A 44 -21.26 -35.88 -10.26
C ASN A 44 -22.24 -36.94 -9.72
N SER A 45 -22.62 -36.87 -8.44
CA SER A 45 -23.67 -37.71 -7.87
C SER A 45 -25.07 -37.12 -8.05
N PHE A 46 -25.19 -35.79 -8.17
CA PHE A 46 -26.45 -35.09 -8.39
C PHE A 46 -26.71 -34.81 -9.88
N GLY A 47 -25.66 -34.56 -10.66
CA GLY A 47 -25.69 -34.56 -12.12
C GLY A 47 -25.10 -35.88 -12.60
N SER A 48 -25.85 -36.64 -13.41
CA SER A 48 -25.38 -37.90 -14.02
C SER A 48 -23.91 -37.78 -14.43
N ALA A 49 -23.12 -38.81 -14.13
CA ALA A 49 -21.65 -38.86 -14.15
C ALA A 49 -20.97 -38.44 -15.47
N GLU A 50 -21.74 -38.23 -16.52
CA GLU A 50 -21.40 -37.33 -17.61
C GLU A 50 -22.56 -36.34 -17.76
N VAL A 51 -22.26 -35.04 -17.85
CA VAL A 51 -23.14 -34.09 -18.56
C VAL A 51 -23.05 -34.36 -20.08
N ASP A 52 -22.99 -35.63 -20.47
CA ASP A 52 -23.04 -36.12 -21.87
C ASP A 52 -24.38 -35.75 -22.50
N GLY A 53 -25.38 -35.41 -21.68
CA GLY A 53 -26.68 -34.93 -22.16
C GLY A 53 -26.66 -33.52 -22.76
N LEU A 54 -25.59 -32.72 -22.56
CA LEU A 54 -25.47 -31.37 -23.14
C LEU A 54 -24.39 -31.27 -24.22
N GLY A 55 -23.58 -32.31 -24.41
CA GLY A 55 -22.56 -32.34 -25.43
C GLY A 55 -23.07 -32.89 -26.76
N PHE A 56 -23.03 -32.05 -27.79
CA PHE A 56 -23.30 -32.49 -29.16
C PHE A 56 -21.99 -32.99 -29.81
N GLN A 57 -22.03 -34.21 -30.37
CA GLN A 57 -20.95 -34.70 -31.22
C GLN A 57 -20.93 -33.89 -32.51
N ILE A 58 -19.81 -33.23 -32.79
CA ILE A 58 -19.63 -32.44 -34.02
C ILE A 58 -19.34 -33.35 -35.23
N THR A 59 -18.79 -34.56 -34.98
CA THR A 59 -18.41 -35.58 -35.97
C THR A 59 -18.57 -36.97 -35.35
N ASP A 60 -18.72 -38.03 -36.17
CA ASP A 60 -18.81 -39.47 -35.78
C ASP A 60 -17.53 -40.03 -35.10
N ASN A 61 -16.73 -39.18 -34.46
CA ASN A 61 -15.51 -39.54 -33.76
C ASN A 61 -15.64 -39.17 -32.27
N LYS A 62 -15.52 -40.17 -31.39
CA LYS A 62 -15.62 -40.01 -29.93
C LYS A 62 -14.63 -39.00 -29.33
N SER A 63 -13.60 -38.56 -30.07
CA SER A 63 -12.65 -37.54 -29.62
C SER A 63 -13.09 -36.08 -29.89
N THR A 64 -14.22 -35.83 -30.56
CA THR A 64 -14.72 -34.45 -30.82
C THR A 64 -16.08 -34.22 -30.16
N LEU A 65 -16.11 -34.40 -28.84
CA LEU A 65 -17.25 -34.07 -27.98
C LEU A 65 -17.05 -32.67 -27.39
N VAL A 66 -18.07 -31.82 -27.49
CA VAL A 66 -18.10 -30.54 -26.74
C VAL A 66 -18.72 -30.81 -25.38
N ASP A 67 -17.90 -30.99 -24.36
CA ASP A 67 -18.37 -31.24 -23.00
C ASP A 67 -18.70 -29.92 -22.28
N PHE A 68 -19.98 -29.53 -22.33
CA PHE A 68 -20.48 -28.39 -21.55
C PHE A 68 -20.47 -28.66 -20.04
N GLY A 69 -20.46 -29.92 -19.62
CA GLY A 69 -20.32 -30.31 -18.21
C GLY A 69 -18.96 -29.97 -17.64
N ALA A 70 -17.89 -30.21 -18.39
CA ALA A 70 -16.55 -29.80 -18.01
C ALA A 70 -16.46 -28.28 -17.79
N VAL A 71 -17.10 -27.48 -18.64
CA VAL A 71 -17.12 -26.01 -18.51
C VAL A 71 -17.88 -25.57 -17.25
N ILE A 72 -19.06 -26.14 -17.00
CA ILE A 72 -19.85 -25.83 -15.80
C ILE A 72 -19.07 -26.22 -14.54
N THR A 73 -18.43 -27.39 -14.57
CA THR A 73 -17.65 -27.87 -13.43
C THR A 73 -16.43 -26.99 -13.18
N ALA A 74 -15.73 -26.57 -14.23
CA ALA A 74 -14.63 -25.61 -14.12
C ALA A 74 -15.10 -24.25 -13.56
N ALA A 75 -16.27 -23.76 -13.96
CA ALA A 75 -16.85 -22.53 -13.43
C ALA A 75 -17.20 -22.66 -11.94
N ILE A 76 -17.74 -23.80 -11.50
CA ILE A 76 -18.00 -24.08 -10.09
C ILE A 76 -16.68 -24.14 -9.30
N ASN A 77 -15.65 -24.81 -9.82
CA ASN A 77 -14.34 -24.88 -9.18
C ASN A 77 -13.72 -23.48 -9.02
N PHE A 78 -13.80 -22.65 -10.06
CA PHE A 78 -13.35 -21.26 -10.00
C PHE A 78 -14.08 -20.46 -8.92
N LEU A 79 -15.41 -20.58 -8.82
CA LEU A 79 -16.21 -19.92 -7.78
C LEU A 79 -15.81 -20.36 -6.37
N ILE A 80 -15.53 -21.65 -6.16
CA ILE A 80 -15.09 -22.17 -4.87
C ILE A 80 -13.72 -21.61 -4.50
N ILE A 81 -12.75 -21.63 -5.43
CA ILE A 81 -11.41 -21.06 -5.20
C ILE A 81 -11.53 -19.58 -4.86
N ALA A 82 -12.30 -18.82 -5.63
CA ALA A 82 -12.53 -17.39 -5.40
C ALA A 82 -13.17 -17.14 -4.01
N ALA A 83 -14.17 -17.94 -3.62
CA ALA A 83 -14.83 -17.82 -2.33
C ALA A 83 -13.87 -18.10 -1.16
N VAL A 84 -13.05 -19.16 -1.26
CA VAL A 84 -12.07 -19.53 -0.24
C VAL A 84 -11.00 -18.44 -0.11
N VAL A 85 -10.44 -17.96 -1.22
CA VAL A 85 -9.45 -16.87 -1.22
C VAL A 85 -10.05 -15.59 -0.62
N TYR A 86 -11.26 -15.24 -1.02
CA TYR A 86 -11.93 -14.06 -0.51
C TYR A 86 -12.16 -14.15 1.02
N PHE A 87 -12.69 -15.27 1.50
CA PHE A 87 -13.03 -15.41 2.92
C PHE A 87 -11.81 -15.57 3.83
N LEU A 88 -10.78 -16.31 3.40
CA LEU A 88 -9.59 -16.57 4.22
C LEU A 88 -8.51 -15.49 4.12
N ILE A 89 -8.41 -14.78 2.99
CA ILE A 89 -7.34 -13.81 2.76
C ILE A 89 -7.90 -12.40 2.65
N VAL A 90 -8.81 -12.14 1.70
CA VAL A 90 -9.27 -10.77 1.41
C VAL A 90 -10.09 -10.18 2.55
N MET A 91 -11.03 -10.92 3.11
CA MET A 91 -11.89 -10.46 4.21
C MET A 91 -11.10 -10.06 5.47
N PRO A 92 -10.17 -10.90 6.01
CA PRO A 92 -9.38 -10.50 7.16
C PRO A 92 -8.40 -9.37 6.84
N LEU A 93 -7.79 -9.34 5.64
CA LEU A 93 -6.94 -8.22 5.24
C LEU A 93 -7.72 -6.90 5.17
N ASN A 94 -8.91 -6.90 4.57
CA ASN A 94 -9.79 -5.73 4.55
C ASN A 94 -10.17 -5.29 5.97
N LYS A 95 -10.49 -6.23 6.85
CA LYS A 95 -10.84 -5.91 8.25
C LYS A 95 -9.66 -5.35 9.04
N LEU A 96 -8.44 -5.86 8.83
CA LEU A 96 -7.23 -5.39 9.50
C LEU A 96 -6.78 -4.03 8.98
N THR A 97 -6.88 -3.80 7.67
CA THR A 97 -6.56 -2.50 7.06
C THR A 97 -7.56 -1.44 7.52
N GLU A 98 -8.85 -1.75 7.56
CA GLU A 98 -9.87 -0.85 8.10
C GLU A 98 -9.66 -0.56 9.59
N ALA A 99 -9.33 -1.57 10.40
CA ALA A 99 -9.01 -1.38 11.81
C ALA A 99 -7.75 -0.52 12.04
N SER A 100 -6.76 -0.64 11.16
CA SER A 100 -5.53 0.16 11.21
C SER A 100 -5.77 1.61 10.78
N LYS A 101 -6.59 1.84 9.75
CA LYS A 101 -7.02 3.17 9.31
C LYS A 101 -7.82 3.91 10.38
N ARG A 102 -8.79 3.23 11.02
CA ARG A 102 -9.57 3.76 12.16
C ARG A 102 -8.69 4.14 13.35
N ARG A 103 -7.61 3.40 13.62
CA ARG A 103 -6.65 3.70 14.68
C ARG A 103 -5.77 4.92 14.40
N GLN A 104 -5.58 5.26 13.12
CA GLN A 104 -4.77 6.40 12.69
C GLN A 104 -5.60 7.67 12.48
N GLY A 105 -6.91 7.64 12.75
CA GLY A 105 -7.81 8.80 12.55
C GLY A 105 -8.02 9.17 11.08
N VAL A 106 -7.58 8.32 10.16
CA VAL A 106 -7.75 8.49 8.71
C VAL A 106 -9.10 7.88 8.34
N ASP A 107 -9.99 8.71 7.78
CA ASP A 107 -11.28 8.27 7.26
C ASP A 107 -11.06 7.08 6.30
N PRO A 108 -11.74 5.93 6.49
CA PRO A 108 -11.56 4.74 5.67
C PRO A 108 -11.78 4.98 4.16
N GLU A 109 -12.50 6.05 3.80
CA GLU A 109 -12.85 6.42 2.43
C GLU A 109 -11.97 7.55 1.84
N ALA A 110 -11.16 8.23 2.67
CA ALA A 110 -10.20 9.20 2.17
C ALA A 110 -9.01 8.47 1.51
N PRO A 111 -8.60 8.88 0.28
CA PRO A 111 -7.36 8.39 -0.31
C PRO A 111 -6.21 8.61 0.67
N ALA A 112 -5.29 7.63 0.77
CA ALA A 112 -4.06 7.86 1.50
C ALA A 112 -3.39 9.13 0.94
N PRO A 113 -2.91 10.05 1.80
CA PRO A 113 -2.27 11.26 1.33
C PRO A 113 -1.12 10.86 0.41
N THR A 114 -1.15 11.40 -0.79
CA THR A 114 -0.13 11.12 -1.79
C THR A 114 1.21 11.65 -1.30
N SER A 115 2.30 11.06 -1.79
CA SER A 115 3.65 11.55 -1.47
C SER A 115 3.81 13.04 -1.79
N GLU A 116 3.11 13.54 -2.80
CA GLU A 116 3.13 14.96 -3.18
C GLU A 116 2.44 15.86 -2.14
N GLU A 117 1.30 15.44 -1.60
CA GLU A 117 0.60 16.16 -0.52
C GLU A 117 1.44 16.21 0.75
N LEU A 118 2.08 15.09 1.12
CA LEU A 118 2.97 15.05 2.29
C LEU A 118 4.21 15.93 2.09
N LEU A 119 4.78 15.96 0.88
CA LEU A 119 5.91 16.83 0.57
C LEU A 119 5.52 18.31 0.57
N ALA A 120 4.31 18.64 0.12
CA ALA A 120 3.76 20.00 0.22
C ALA A 120 3.59 20.41 1.69
N GLU A 121 3.00 19.55 2.53
CA GLU A 121 2.84 19.81 3.96
C GLU A 121 4.21 19.97 4.66
N ILE A 122 5.19 19.10 4.37
CA ILE A 122 6.55 19.21 4.91
C ILE A 122 7.24 20.50 4.46
N ARG A 123 7.07 20.91 3.19
CA ARG A 123 7.63 22.17 2.67
C ARG A 123 7.05 23.36 3.43
N ASP A 124 5.74 23.37 3.61
CA ASP A 124 5.04 24.48 4.25
C ASP A 124 5.41 24.57 5.74
N LEU A 125 5.55 23.43 6.43
CA LEU A 125 6.06 23.34 7.81
C LEU A 125 7.52 23.84 7.93
N LEU A 126 8.40 23.46 6.99
CA LEU A 126 9.79 23.95 6.96
C LEU A 126 9.86 25.45 6.67
N GLN A 127 9.01 25.96 5.79
CA GLN A 127 8.96 27.39 5.49
C GLN A 127 8.47 28.19 6.71
N ALA A 128 7.46 27.68 7.43
CA ALA A 128 7.00 28.29 8.68
C ALA A 128 8.10 28.28 9.76
N GLN A 129 8.83 27.17 9.89
CA GLN A 129 9.97 27.08 10.83
C GLN A 129 11.09 28.07 10.47
N ASN A 130 11.46 28.16 9.20
CA ASN A 130 12.50 29.09 8.74
C ASN A 130 12.06 30.55 8.90
N ALA A 131 10.80 30.88 8.62
CA ALA A 131 10.26 32.22 8.85
C ALA A 131 10.29 32.60 10.35
N GLY A 132 9.99 31.65 11.23
CA GLY A 132 10.13 31.80 12.68
C GLY A 132 11.59 32.02 13.13
N ALA A 133 12.55 31.33 12.51
CA ALA A 133 13.97 31.51 12.79
C ALA A 133 14.48 32.89 12.34
N VAL A 134 14.04 33.37 11.18
CA VAL A 134 14.41 34.71 10.67
C VAL A 134 13.83 35.82 11.54
N THR A 135 12.57 35.71 11.95
CA THR A 135 11.94 36.70 12.84
C THR A 135 12.56 36.72 14.24
N ALA A 136 12.99 35.57 14.77
CA ALA A 136 13.72 35.51 16.03
C ALA A 136 15.12 36.15 15.92
N ALA A 137 15.82 35.92 14.80
CA ALA A 137 17.13 36.52 14.55
C ALA A 137 17.05 38.05 14.37
N ASP A 138 16.04 38.53 13.64
CA ASP A 138 15.85 39.97 13.39
C ASP A 138 15.46 40.72 14.67
N LYS A 139 14.64 40.09 15.53
CA LYS A 139 14.30 40.63 16.86
C LYS A 139 15.53 40.73 17.78
N ALA A 140 16.37 39.70 17.78
CA ALA A 140 17.61 39.71 18.56
C ALA A 140 18.60 40.79 18.09
N LEU A 141 18.65 41.05 16.78
CA LEU A 141 19.47 42.12 16.21
C LEU A 141 18.94 43.50 16.61
N GLY A 142 17.62 43.70 16.57
CA GLY A 142 16.98 44.96 16.99
C GLY A 142 17.07 45.25 18.49
N GLU A 143 17.03 44.23 19.36
CA GLU A 143 17.26 44.39 20.80
C GLU A 143 18.73 44.72 21.11
N ALA A 144 19.68 44.18 20.33
CA ALA A 144 21.10 44.51 20.47
C ALA A 144 21.40 45.96 20.03
N THR A 145 20.81 46.43 18.92
CA THR A 145 20.99 47.82 18.48
C THR A 145 20.30 48.83 19.39
N ALA A 146 19.12 48.50 19.93
CA ALA A 146 18.43 49.34 20.91
C ALA A 146 19.18 49.45 22.24
N ALA A 147 19.90 48.39 22.65
CA ALA A 147 20.76 48.42 23.82
C ALA A 147 22.02 49.28 23.60
N GLU A 148 22.57 49.29 22.39
CA GLU A 148 23.75 50.10 22.01
C GLU A 148 23.42 51.60 21.90
N ASP A 149 22.25 51.96 21.36
CA ASP A 149 21.77 53.35 21.31
C ASP A 149 21.41 53.91 22.71
N ALA A 150 20.91 53.07 23.61
CA ALA A 150 20.64 53.46 25.00
C ALA A 150 21.93 53.81 25.76
N ASP A 151 23.01 53.04 25.59
CA ASP A 151 24.32 53.27 26.24
C ASP A 151 25.03 54.53 25.70
N ASN A 152 24.89 54.81 24.39
CA ASN A 152 25.44 56.01 23.76
C ASN A 152 24.71 57.30 24.19
N SER A 153 23.40 57.22 24.47
CA SER A 153 22.61 58.38 24.95
C SER A 153 23.02 58.83 26.36
N THR A 154 23.41 57.90 27.24
CA THR A 154 23.89 58.21 28.61
C THR A 154 25.30 58.80 28.65
N THR A 155 26.11 58.59 27.60
CA THR A 155 27.48 59.13 27.52
C THR A 155 27.52 60.59 27.03
N SER A 156 26.50 61.04 26.29
CA SER A 156 26.43 62.40 25.75
C SER A 156 26.06 63.47 26.80
N GLU A 157 25.30 63.14 27.84
CA GLU A 157 24.90 64.12 28.88
C GLU A 157 26.02 64.44 29.90
N GLY A 158 27.10 63.65 29.96
CA GLY A 158 28.17 63.83 30.95
C GLY A 158 29.30 64.80 30.57
N LYS A 159 29.34 65.33 29.34
CA LYS A 159 30.53 66.01 28.78
C LYS A 159 30.40 67.52 28.53
N HIS A 160 29.43 68.20 29.15
CA HIS A 160 29.27 69.66 28.99
C HIS A 160 29.40 70.51 30.27
N SER A 161 29.76 69.93 31.42
CA SER A 161 29.82 70.67 32.69
C SER A 161 31.22 70.88 33.30
N ARG A 162 32.30 70.75 32.53
CA ARG A 162 33.67 70.95 33.05
C ARG A 162 34.53 71.83 32.15
N HIS A 163 34.14 73.08 32.01
CA HIS A 163 35.05 74.17 31.68
C HIS A 163 34.45 75.44 32.29
N GLU A 164 34.88 75.77 33.51
CA GLU A 164 35.06 77.14 34.00
C GLU A 164 35.67 77.07 35.41
N ASP A 165 36.62 78.00 35.62
CA ASP A 165 37.40 78.33 36.82
C ASP A 165 38.61 77.45 37.23
#